data_AF-A0AAD9UWY6-F1
#
_entry.id   AF-A0AAD9UWY6-F1
#
_cell.length_a   1.000
_cell.length_b   1.000
_cell.length_c   1.000
_cell.angle_alpha   90.00
_cell.angle_beta   90.00
_cell.angle_gamma   90.00
#
_symmetry.space_group_name_H-M   'P 1'
#
loop_
_entity.id
_entity.type
_entity.pdbx_description
1 polymer ?
#
loop_
_entity_poly.entity_id
_entity_poly.type
_entity_poly.pdbx_seq_one_letter_code
_entity_poly.pdbx_strand_id
1 'polypeptide(L)'
;MDTRKWQVATFLDNTIRNHKVMPRAIQEDGSFEDGVSLSVPNVYHFKPPGFCHLVTAVYPNVDDDHLVPFRLELHKRLLLPQNRPLLRSSNKYLFNNEQQQGIYLTNPHAGLTGGFCGTVAVIDGTYTYHHYMQDNVNDDGWGCAYRSLQTIVSWFRHQGYTSNPVPSHREIQQALVDLQDKTEKFVGSRQWIGSFEVSMCLEHLLGVTSKIMFVNSGAEMRSKGRDLLHHFQTQGTPVMIGGGVLAHTILGVDFNDQTGDI
;
A
#
# COMPACT_ATOMS: atom_id res chain seq x y z
N MET A 1 33.45 -14.65 22.83
CA MET A 1 32.37 -15.59 22.44
C MET A 1 32.17 -15.49 20.95
N ASP A 2 32.20 -16.62 20.25
CA ASP A 2 32.37 -16.69 18.79
C ASP A 2 31.04 -16.48 18.05
N THR A 3 30.78 -15.25 17.63
CA THR A 3 29.55 -14.80 16.95
C THR A 3 29.25 -15.59 15.68
N ARG A 4 30.27 -16.15 15.02
CA ARG A 4 30.11 -16.95 13.80
C ARG A 4 29.46 -18.31 14.07
N LYS A 5 29.76 -18.95 15.21
CA LYS A 5 29.15 -20.23 15.59
C LYS A 5 27.65 -20.08 15.88
N TRP A 6 27.26 -18.97 16.49
CA TRP A 6 25.85 -18.65 16.70
C TRP A 6 25.11 -18.34 15.40
N GLN A 7 25.72 -17.60 14.48
CA GLN A 7 25.12 -17.34 13.17
C GLN A 7 24.88 -18.64 12.38
N VAL A 8 25.83 -19.57 12.39
CA VAL A 8 25.69 -20.88 11.71
C VAL A 8 24.62 -21.75 12.39
N ALA A 9 24.58 -21.79 13.72
CA ALA A 9 23.55 -22.55 14.44
C ALA A 9 22.14 -21.99 14.20
N THR A 10 21.97 -20.67 14.22
CA THR A 10 20.69 -20.00 13.91
C THR A 10 20.29 -20.21 12.45
N PHE A 11 21.25 -20.18 11.51
CA PHE A 11 20.99 -20.48 10.11
C PHE A 11 20.49 -21.91 9.94
N LEU A 12 21.18 -22.90 10.52
CA LEU A 12 20.80 -24.31 10.46
C LEU A 12 19.44 -24.56 11.11
N ASP A 13 19.16 -23.97 12.28
CA ASP A 13 17.85 -24.11 12.94
C ASP A 13 16.73 -23.49 12.09
N ASN A 14 16.96 -22.32 11.48
CA ASN A 14 16.00 -21.72 10.55
C ASN A 14 15.78 -22.58 9.29
N THR A 15 16.84 -23.14 8.71
CA THR A 15 16.73 -24.04 7.56
C THR A 15 15.93 -25.30 7.91
N ILE A 16 16.21 -25.91 9.07
CA ILE A 16 15.50 -27.11 9.55
C ILE A 16 14.03 -26.78 9.85
N ARG A 17 13.73 -25.65 10.48
CA ARG A 17 12.36 -25.20 10.74
C ARG A 17 11.59 -24.96 9.43
N ASN A 18 12.19 -24.27 8.47
CA ASN A 18 11.57 -24.06 7.15
C ASN A 18 11.32 -25.39 6.43
N HIS A 19 12.27 -26.34 6.48
CA HIS A 19 12.09 -27.69 5.95
C HIS A 19 11.00 -28.50 6.68
N LYS A 20 10.73 -28.27 7.97
CA LYS A 20 9.64 -28.95 8.70
C LYS A 20 8.25 -28.38 8.39
N VAL A 21 8.15 -27.10 8.01
CA VAL A 21 6.88 -26.46 7.62
C VAL A 21 6.47 -26.90 6.21
N MET A 22 7.44 -27.15 5.33
CA MET A 22 7.22 -27.54 3.92
C MET A 22 6.33 -28.79 3.74
N PRO A 23 6.57 -29.95 4.41
CA PRO A 23 5.71 -31.12 4.30
C PRO A 23 4.28 -30.88 4.74
N ARG A 24 4.04 -30.02 5.76
CA ARG A 24 2.69 -29.74 6.27
C ARG A 24 1.86 -28.93 5.28
N ALA A 25 2.48 -27.95 4.61
CA ALA A 25 1.83 -27.20 3.54
C ALA A 25 1.49 -28.09 2.33
N ILE A 26 2.30 -29.11 2.05
CA ILE A 26 2.05 -30.10 0.99
C ILE A 26 0.99 -31.14 1.43
N GLN A 27 0.90 -31.47 2.73
CA GLN A 27 -0.05 -32.46 3.25
C GLN A 27 -1.48 -31.92 3.41
N GLU A 28 -1.65 -30.63 3.69
CA GLU A 28 -2.98 -29.99 3.72
C GLU A 28 -3.64 -29.95 2.32
N ASP A 29 -2.87 -30.17 1.25
CA ASP A 29 -3.30 -30.25 -0.15
C ASP A 29 -3.72 -31.68 -0.59
N GLY A 30 -3.68 -32.67 0.32
CA GLY A 30 -3.73 -34.09 -0.04
C GLY A 30 -4.94 -34.87 0.48
N SER A 31 -6.09 -34.77 -0.19
CA SER A 31 -6.88 -35.98 -0.46
C SER A 31 -6.17 -36.71 -1.61
N PHE A 32 -5.54 -37.84 -1.31
CA PHE A 32 -4.82 -38.64 -2.30
C PHE A 32 -5.80 -39.25 -3.31
N GLU A 33 -6.09 -38.53 -4.39
CA GLU A 33 -6.52 -39.10 -5.67
C GLU A 33 -5.44 -38.84 -6.72
N ASP A 34 -5.21 -39.85 -7.56
CA ASP A 34 -4.09 -39.97 -8.50
C ASP A 34 -3.97 -38.77 -9.46
N GLY A 35 -2.83 -38.07 -9.42
CA GLY A 35 -2.43 -37.15 -10.51
C GLY A 35 -1.97 -35.73 -10.13
N VAL A 36 -1.81 -35.38 -8.85
CA VAL A 36 -1.39 -34.02 -8.47
C VAL A 36 0.09 -33.77 -8.78
N SER A 37 0.34 -32.80 -9.67
CA SER A 37 1.64 -32.19 -9.92
C SER A 37 2.15 -31.53 -8.62
N LEU A 38 3.22 -32.06 -8.02
CA LEU A 38 3.92 -31.42 -6.89
C LEU A 38 4.38 -30.01 -7.28
N SER A 39 3.73 -28.99 -6.74
CA SER A 39 4.14 -27.59 -6.93
C SER A 39 5.14 -27.19 -5.86
N VAL A 40 6.19 -26.44 -6.26
CA VAL A 40 7.18 -25.91 -5.31
C VAL A 40 6.51 -24.77 -4.53
N PRO A 41 6.44 -24.83 -3.19
CA PRO A 41 5.78 -23.81 -2.40
C PRO A 41 6.56 -22.49 -2.39
N ASN A 42 5.83 -21.39 -2.22
CA ASN A 42 6.41 -20.05 -2.11
C ASN A 42 6.74 -19.73 -0.65
N VAL A 43 7.95 -19.21 -0.40
CA VAL A 43 8.39 -18.79 0.93
C VAL A 43 8.44 -17.27 0.99
N TYR A 44 7.73 -16.70 1.96
CA TYR A 44 7.73 -15.26 2.20
C TYR A 44 8.14 -14.95 3.63
N HIS A 45 8.87 -13.87 3.79
CA HIS A 45 9.21 -13.29 5.08
C HIS A 45 8.37 -12.03 5.28
N PHE A 46 7.80 -11.86 6.46
CA PHE A 46 6.96 -10.73 6.82
C PHE A 46 7.53 -10.06 8.07
N LYS A 47 7.31 -8.75 8.20
CA LYS A 47 7.55 -8.02 9.45
C LYS A 47 6.24 -7.42 9.95
N PRO A 48 5.35 -8.21 10.58
CA PRO A 48 4.08 -7.69 11.07
C PRO A 48 4.30 -6.57 12.10
N PRO A 49 3.38 -5.58 12.18
CA PRO A 49 3.45 -4.53 13.18
C PRO A 49 3.56 -5.09 14.61
N GLY A 50 4.41 -4.49 15.44
CA GLY A 50 4.66 -4.94 16.81
C GLY A 50 5.63 -6.10 16.96
N PHE A 51 6.02 -6.77 15.87
CA PHE A 51 7.00 -7.87 15.92
C PHE A 51 8.44 -7.32 15.85
N CYS A 52 9.31 -7.81 16.72
CA CYS A 52 10.75 -7.50 16.71
C CYS A 52 11.57 -8.39 15.75
N HIS A 53 10.95 -9.41 15.16
CA HIS A 53 11.58 -10.40 14.29
C HIS A 53 10.70 -10.66 13.05
N LEU A 54 11.30 -11.26 12.01
CA LEU A 54 10.57 -11.66 10.81
C LEU A 54 9.78 -12.95 11.07
N VAL A 55 8.59 -13.01 10.49
CA VAL A 55 7.76 -14.22 10.45
C VAL A 55 7.89 -14.83 9.07
N THR A 56 8.18 -16.13 8.98
CA THR A 56 8.24 -16.85 7.70
C THR A 56 6.97 -17.64 7.49
N ALA A 57 6.31 -17.45 6.35
CA ALA A 57 5.20 -18.29 5.92
C ALA A 57 5.59 -19.04 4.65
N VAL A 58 5.12 -20.29 4.56
CA VAL A 58 5.26 -21.14 3.39
C VAL A 58 3.86 -21.32 2.82
N TYR A 59 3.62 -20.81 1.62
CA TYR A 59 2.35 -20.91 0.92
C TYR A 59 2.42 -21.94 -0.20
N PRO A 60 1.34 -22.69 -0.45
CA PRO A 60 1.24 -23.47 -1.69
C PRO A 60 1.29 -22.52 -2.89
N ASN A 61 1.77 -23.03 -4.04
CA ASN A 61 1.91 -22.22 -5.25
C ASN A 61 0.57 -22.10 -6.00
N VAL A 62 -0.34 -21.36 -5.38
CA VAL A 62 -1.68 -21.05 -5.90
C VAL A 62 -1.88 -19.55 -5.92
N ASP A 63 -2.92 -19.10 -6.60
CA ASP A 63 -3.28 -17.69 -6.62
C ASP A 63 -3.56 -17.14 -5.20
N ASP A 64 -3.12 -15.91 -4.94
CA ASP A 64 -3.11 -15.32 -3.61
C ASP A 64 -4.52 -15.14 -3.03
N ASP A 65 -5.58 -15.08 -3.85
CA ASP A 65 -6.95 -14.99 -3.37
C ASP A 65 -7.47 -16.34 -2.82
N HIS A 66 -6.93 -17.48 -3.25
CA HIS A 66 -7.28 -18.79 -2.68
C HIS A 66 -6.65 -19.03 -1.30
N LEU A 67 -5.64 -18.24 -0.93
CA LEU A 67 -4.94 -18.36 0.36
C LEU A 67 -5.65 -17.64 1.52
N VAL A 68 -6.82 -17.03 1.30
CA VAL A 68 -7.56 -16.29 2.34
C VAL A 68 -7.83 -17.13 3.60
N PRO A 69 -8.38 -18.37 3.53
CA PRO A 69 -8.66 -19.17 4.73
C PRO A 69 -7.39 -19.47 5.54
N PHE A 70 -6.30 -19.80 4.84
CA PHE A 70 -5.00 -20.08 5.45
C PHE A 70 -4.41 -18.84 6.12
N ARG A 71 -4.49 -17.67 5.47
CA ARG A 71 -4.05 -16.39 6.09
C ARG A 71 -4.88 -16.00 7.30
N LEU A 72 -6.20 -16.22 7.29
CA LEU A 72 -7.04 -15.96 8.46
C LEU A 72 -6.62 -16.81 9.67
N GLU A 73 -6.25 -18.07 9.43
CA GLU A 73 -5.70 -18.94 10.48
C GLU A 73 -4.34 -18.44 10.98
N LEU A 74 -3.44 -18.01 10.08
CA LEU A 74 -2.19 -17.37 10.48
C LEU A 74 -2.40 -16.09 11.29
N HIS A 75 -3.36 -15.24 10.91
CA HIS A 75 -3.71 -14.04 11.66
C HIS A 75 -4.15 -14.39 13.09
N LYS A 76 -4.99 -15.42 13.27
CA LYS A 76 -5.40 -15.90 14.60
C LYS A 76 -4.22 -16.40 15.42
N ARG A 77 -3.37 -17.25 14.84
CA ARG A 77 -2.20 -17.84 15.51
C ARG A 77 -1.17 -16.79 15.93
N LEU A 78 -1.01 -15.73 15.13
CA LEU A 78 -0.07 -14.64 15.37
C LEU A 78 -0.69 -13.46 16.12
N LEU A 79 -1.96 -13.55 16.52
CA LEU A 79 -2.72 -12.48 17.18
C LEU A 79 -2.71 -11.17 16.37
N LEU A 80 -2.75 -11.28 15.05
CA LEU A 80 -2.82 -10.15 14.13
C LEU A 80 -4.26 -9.71 13.92
N PRO A 81 -4.49 -8.40 13.68
CA PRO A 81 -5.82 -7.89 13.39
C PRO A 81 -6.37 -8.50 12.10
N GLN A 82 -7.65 -8.86 12.09
CA GLN A 82 -8.30 -9.51 10.93
C GLN A 82 -9.02 -8.53 10.00
N ASN A 83 -8.98 -7.22 10.30
CA ASN A 83 -9.62 -6.16 9.51
C ASN A 83 -8.73 -5.63 8.36
N ARG A 84 -7.50 -6.13 8.22
CA ARG A 84 -6.60 -5.73 7.13
C ARG A 84 -5.64 -6.86 6.72
N PRO A 85 -5.23 -6.90 5.44
CA PRO A 85 -4.17 -7.79 4.97
C PRO A 85 -2.82 -7.42 5.60
N LEU A 86 -2.09 -8.44 6.11
CA LEU A 86 -0.71 -8.29 6.60
C LEU A 86 0.25 -9.36 6.08
N LEU A 87 -0.28 -10.45 5.53
CA LEU A 87 0.48 -11.65 5.16
C LEU A 87 0.26 -12.05 3.69
N ARG A 88 -0.19 -11.13 2.83
CA ARG A 88 -0.26 -11.40 1.37
C ARG A 88 1.13 -11.37 0.76
N SER A 89 1.33 -12.01 -0.38
CA SER A 89 2.61 -11.97 -1.10
C SER A 89 3.15 -10.53 -1.33
N SER A 90 2.27 -9.55 -1.55
CA SER A 90 2.62 -8.12 -1.68
C SER A 90 3.09 -7.45 -0.38
N ASN A 91 2.76 -8.02 0.79
CA ASN A 91 3.22 -7.54 2.10
C ASN A 91 4.60 -8.10 2.48
N LYS A 92 5.26 -8.86 1.58
CA LYS A 92 6.57 -9.45 1.88
C LYS A 92 7.57 -8.37 2.30
N TYR A 93 8.40 -8.70 3.28
CA TYR A 93 9.50 -7.89 3.70
C TYR A 93 10.55 -7.82 2.58
N LEU A 94 10.83 -6.61 2.12
CA LEU A 94 11.89 -6.36 1.15
C LEU A 94 13.20 -6.18 1.91
N PHE A 95 14.18 -7.04 1.63
CA PHE A 95 15.54 -6.90 2.16
C PHE A 95 16.26 -5.73 1.46
N ASN A 96 17.25 -5.13 2.12
CA ASN A 96 17.95 -3.93 1.63
C ASN A 96 18.43 -4.04 0.16
N ASN A 97 18.90 -5.21 -0.26
CA ASN A 97 19.36 -5.43 -1.63
C ASN A 97 18.23 -5.35 -2.67
N GLU A 98 17.01 -5.76 -2.30
CA GLU A 98 15.82 -5.67 -3.15
C GLU A 98 15.24 -4.24 -3.12
N GLN A 99 15.29 -3.57 -1.97
CA GLN A 99 14.81 -2.19 -1.82
C GLN A 99 15.57 -1.22 -2.75
N GLN A 100 16.87 -1.44 -2.96
CA GLN A 100 17.71 -0.59 -3.81
C GLN A 100 17.42 -0.75 -5.32
N GLN A 101 16.59 -1.71 -5.73
CA GLN A 101 16.25 -1.93 -7.14
C GLN A 101 15.01 -1.14 -7.59
N GLY A 102 14.25 -0.56 -6.65
CA GLY A 102 13.06 0.24 -6.97
C GLY A 102 13.43 1.59 -7.59
N ILE A 103 12.74 1.97 -8.66
CA ILE A 103 12.92 3.28 -9.31
C ILE A 103 12.21 4.43 -8.57
N TYR A 104 11.25 4.11 -7.70
CA TYR A 104 10.47 5.10 -6.94
C TYR A 104 10.92 5.16 -5.49
N LEU A 105 10.96 6.37 -4.93
CA LEU A 105 11.26 6.58 -3.52
C LEU A 105 10.12 6.04 -2.66
N THR A 106 10.45 5.25 -1.64
CA THR A 106 9.49 4.66 -0.70
C THR A 106 9.48 5.45 0.61
N ASN A 107 8.29 5.82 1.09
CA ASN A 107 8.08 6.54 2.36
C ASN A 107 9.04 7.72 2.60
N PRO A 108 9.19 8.69 1.66
CA PRO A 108 10.10 9.82 1.85
C PRO A 108 9.82 10.65 3.12
N HIS A 109 8.57 10.67 3.61
CA HIS A 109 8.22 11.37 4.85
C HIS A 109 8.90 10.80 6.10
N ALA A 110 9.32 9.53 6.09
CA ALA A 110 9.90 8.86 7.25
C ALA A 110 11.28 9.43 7.67
N GLY A 111 11.97 10.12 6.75
CA GLY A 111 13.23 10.81 7.03
C GLY A 111 13.05 12.24 7.54
N LEU A 112 11.81 12.73 7.64
CA LEU A 112 11.50 14.10 8.04
C LEU A 112 11.21 14.17 9.54
N THR A 113 11.61 15.28 10.16
CA THR A 113 11.21 15.63 11.52
C THR A 113 9.94 16.47 11.46
N GLY A 114 8.92 16.12 12.26
CA GLY A 114 7.67 16.87 12.39
C GLY A 114 7.12 16.84 13.83
N GLY A 115 5.98 17.48 14.06
CA GLY A 115 5.34 17.57 15.38
C GLY A 115 5.79 18.80 16.17
N PHE A 116 5.33 19.96 15.74
CA PHE A 116 5.65 21.26 16.31
C PHE A 116 4.51 21.82 17.15
N CYS A 117 3.25 21.53 16.82
CA CYS A 117 2.10 22.21 17.42
C CYS A 117 1.20 21.30 18.27
N GLY A 118 1.07 20.00 17.98
CA GLY A 118 0.15 19.13 18.70
C GLY A 118 0.31 17.63 18.46
N THR A 119 -0.82 16.95 18.25
CA THR A 119 -0.86 15.50 17.99
C THR A 119 -0.56 15.26 16.52
N VAL A 120 0.51 14.52 16.26
CA VAL A 120 0.87 14.09 14.92
C VAL A 120 0.20 12.77 14.59
N ALA A 121 -0.51 12.72 13.47
CA ALA A 121 -0.87 11.46 12.82
C ALA A 121 -0.45 11.51 11.36
N VAL A 122 0.28 10.48 10.94
CA VAL A 122 0.74 10.29 9.57
C VAL A 122 0.06 9.05 8.99
N ILE A 123 0.23 8.85 7.69
CA ILE A 123 -0.19 7.60 7.04
C ILE A 123 0.33 6.36 7.79
N ASP A 124 -0.44 5.28 7.74
CA ASP A 124 -0.05 3.97 8.28
C ASP A 124 0.32 3.05 7.12
N GLY A 125 1.59 2.68 7.02
CA GLY A 125 2.09 1.75 6.02
C GLY A 125 3.08 2.36 5.02
N THR A 126 3.10 1.77 3.83
CA THR A 126 4.11 1.98 2.80
C THR A 126 3.47 2.46 1.51
N TYR A 127 4.09 3.45 0.85
CA TYR A 127 3.73 3.95 -0.47
C TYR A 127 4.98 4.35 -1.24
N THR A 128 4.85 4.48 -2.57
CA THR A 128 5.87 5.05 -3.43
C THR A 128 5.51 6.46 -3.85
N TYR A 129 6.52 7.33 -3.93
CA TYR A 129 6.35 8.72 -4.32
C TYR A 129 6.32 8.85 -5.85
N HIS A 130 5.12 9.10 -6.38
CA HIS A 130 4.92 9.40 -7.79
C HIS A 130 4.90 10.91 -8.02
N HIS A 131 5.69 11.38 -8.99
CA HIS A 131 5.85 12.81 -9.30
C HIS A 131 6.07 13.03 -10.80
N TYR A 132 6.13 14.29 -11.22
CA TYR A 132 6.31 14.66 -12.63
C TYR A 132 7.56 14.07 -13.27
N MET A 133 7.50 13.88 -14.59
CA MET A 133 8.62 13.39 -15.42
C MET A 133 9.03 11.93 -15.15
N GLN A 134 8.18 11.17 -14.44
CA GLN A 134 8.35 9.72 -14.31
C GLN A 134 7.71 8.98 -15.47
N ASP A 135 8.10 7.72 -15.66
CA ASP A 135 7.48 6.80 -16.63
C ASP A 135 7.56 7.27 -18.09
N ASN A 136 8.57 8.09 -18.41
CA ASN A 136 8.78 8.72 -19.72
C ASN A 136 7.62 9.62 -20.19
N VAL A 137 6.84 10.19 -19.27
CA VAL A 137 5.78 11.14 -19.59
C VAL A 137 6.15 12.53 -19.10
N ASN A 138 6.16 13.53 -20.01
CA ASN A 138 6.18 14.93 -19.62
C ASN A 138 4.76 15.38 -19.26
N ASP A 139 4.45 15.27 -17.97
CA ASP A 139 3.18 15.65 -17.38
C ASP A 139 3.21 16.98 -16.61
N ASP A 140 4.23 17.79 -16.87
CA ASP A 140 4.36 19.12 -16.29
C ASP A 140 3.17 20.01 -16.64
N GLY A 141 2.62 20.67 -15.62
CA GLY A 141 1.45 21.55 -15.75
C GLY A 141 0.08 20.87 -15.80
N TRP A 142 -0.03 19.54 -15.88
CA TRP A 142 -1.34 18.87 -15.96
C TRP A 142 -1.45 17.53 -15.20
N GLY A 143 -0.34 16.92 -14.81
CA GLY A 143 -0.29 15.59 -14.22
C GLY A 143 -0.55 15.51 -12.71
N CYS A 144 -0.73 16.64 -12.00
CA CYS A 144 -0.62 16.67 -10.53
C CYS A 144 -1.54 15.66 -9.84
N ALA A 145 -2.82 15.63 -10.23
CA ALA A 145 -3.81 14.72 -9.67
C ALA A 145 -3.58 13.26 -10.09
N TYR A 146 -3.05 13.01 -11.29
CA TYR A 146 -2.65 11.68 -11.73
C TYR A 146 -1.54 11.12 -10.85
N ARG A 147 -0.50 11.92 -10.56
CA ARG A 147 0.61 11.51 -9.69
C ARG A 147 0.17 11.29 -8.24
N SER A 148 -0.76 12.11 -7.74
CA SER A 148 -1.38 11.88 -6.43
C SER A 148 -2.19 10.58 -6.41
N LEU A 149 -2.96 10.28 -7.46
CA LEU A 149 -3.70 9.02 -7.58
C LEU A 149 -2.74 7.82 -7.62
N GLN A 150 -1.66 7.89 -8.40
CA GLN A 150 -0.64 6.85 -8.46
C GLN A 150 -0.02 6.58 -7.09
N THR A 151 0.27 7.64 -6.32
CA THR A 151 0.73 7.53 -4.93
C THR A 151 -0.28 6.80 -4.04
N ILE A 152 -1.57 7.13 -4.15
CA ILE A 152 -2.64 6.44 -3.40
C ILE A 152 -2.75 4.96 -3.80
N VAL A 153 -2.76 4.66 -5.10
CA VAL A 153 -2.82 3.28 -5.61
C VAL A 153 -1.62 2.47 -5.13
N SER A 154 -0.42 3.08 -5.11
CA SER A 154 0.77 2.42 -4.59
C SER A 154 0.62 1.99 -3.13
N TRP A 155 -0.05 2.82 -2.30
CA TRP A 155 -0.32 2.49 -0.90
C TRP A 155 -1.22 1.26 -0.79
N PHE A 156 -2.33 1.23 -1.54
CA PHE A 156 -3.24 0.07 -1.53
C PHE A 156 -2.54 -1.21 -2.00
N ARG A 157 -1.65 -1.10 -2.99
CA ARG A 157 -0.85 -2.22 -3.47
C ARG A 157 0.14 -2.71 -2.42
N HIS A 158 0.90 -1.81 -1.79
CA HIS A 158 1.85 -2.14 -0.74
C HIS A 158 1.19 -2.71 0.53
N GLN A 159 -0.03 -2.28 0.83
CA GLN A 159 -0.81 -2.83 1.94
C GLN A 159 -1.50 -4.14 1.57
N GLY A 160 -1.51 -4.56 0.30
CA GLY A 160 -2.11 -5.83 -0.13
C GLY A 160 -3.63 -5.78 -0.29
N TYR A 161 -4.20 -4.59 -0.46
CA TYR A 161 -5.60 -4.46 -0.86
C TYR A 161 -5.81 -4.76 -2.35
N THR A 162 -4.77 -4.61 -3.17
CA THR A 162 -4.82 -4.96 -4.59
C THR A 162 -3.50 -5.55 -5.07
N SER A 163 -3.57 -6.42 -6.07
CA SER A 163 -2.43 -6.87 -6.88
C SER A 163 -2.29 -6.05 -8.17
N ASN A 164 -3.27 -5.20 -8.50
CA ASN A 164 -3.26 -4.37 -9.70
C ASN A 164 -2.04 -3.44 -9.69
N PRO A 165 -1.38 -3.24 -10.84
CA PRO A 165 -0.28 -2.29 -10.95
C PRO A 165 -0.78 -0.85 -10.76
N VAL A 166 0.15 0.05 -10.46
CA VAL A 166 -0.14 1.49 -10.46
C VAL A 166 -0.48 1.92 -11.88
N PRO A 167 -1.64 2.55 -12.13
CA PRO A 167 -2.07 2.88 -13.49
C PRO A 167 -1.29 4.05 -14.08
N SER A 168 -1.04 3.99 -15.38
CA SER A 168 -0.54 5.09 -16.20
C SER A 168 -1.59 6.19 -16.39
N HIS A 169 -1.19 7.38 -16.84
CA HIS A 169 -2.13 8.46 -17.17
C HIS A 169 -3.17 8.01 -18.20
N ARG A 170 -2.76 7.21 -19.19
CA ARG A 170 -3.68 6.72 -20.23
C ARG A 170 -4.72 5.76 -19.66
N GLU A 171 -4.34 4.88 -18.75
CA GLU A 171 -5.28 3.96 -18.08
C GLU A 171 -6.25 4.73 -17.16
N ILE A 172 -5.77 5.75 -16.45
CA ILE A 172 -6.62 6.65 -15.65
C ILE A 172 -7.62 7.39 -16.55
N GLN A 173 -7.16 7.91 -17.70
CA GLN A 173 -8.04 8.55 -18.68
C GLN A 173 -9.05 7.58 -19.27
N GLN A 174 -8.64 6.35 -19.57
CA GLN A 174 -9.51 5.31 -20.09
C GLN A 174 -10.60 4.95 -19.07
N ALA A 175 -10.26 4.80 -17.79
CA ALA A 175 -11.22 4.54 -16.73
C ALA A 175 -12.33 5.62 -16.66
N LEU A 176 -11.98 6.90 -16.86
CA LEU A 176 -12.96 7.99 -16.88
C LEU A 176 -13.85 7.98 -18.12
N VAL A 177 -13.36 7.46 -19.25
CA VAL A 177 -14.16 7.23 -20.45
C VAL A 177 -15.09 6.03 -20.28
N ASP A 178 -14.60 4.95 -19.68
CA ASP A 178 -15.37 3.73 -19.43
C ASP A 178 -16.54 4.00 -18.46
N LEU A 179 -16.34 4.92 -17.52
CA LEU A 179 -17.38 5.44 -16.62
C LEU A 179 -18.32 6.47 -17.25
N GLN A 180 -18.12 6.82 -18.52
CA GLN A 180 -18.89 7.84 -19.25
C GLN A 180 -18.80 9.26 -18.65
N ASP A 181 -17.80 9.54 -17.81
CA ASP A 181 -17.53 10.89 -17.30
C ASP A 181 -16.86 11.79 -18.35
N LYS A 182 -15.99 11.18 -19.18
CA LYS A 182 -15.27 11.86 -20.26
C LYS A 182 -15.53 11.22 -21.62
N THR A 183 -15.36 11.99 -22.68
CA THR A 183 -15.43 11.47 -24.07
C THR A 183 -14.13 10.78 -24.48
N GLU A 184 -14.17 9.91 -25.48
CA GLU A 184 -12.98 9.17 -26.00
C GLU A 184 -11.77 10.06 -26.33
N LYS A 185 -12.01 11.31 -26.76
CA LYS A 185 -10.95 12.30 -27.04
C LYS A 185 -10.10 12.66 -25.81
N PHE A 186 -10.56 12.33 -24.62
CA PHE A 186 -9.86 12.56 -23.36
C PHE A 186 -8.64 11.64 -23.22
N VAL A 187 -8.69 10.43 -23.79
CA VAL A 187 -7.60 9.46 -23.72
C VAL A 187 -6.44 9.90 -24.60
N GLY A 188 -5.25 10.00 -24.00
CA GLY A 188 -4.05 10.57 -24.62
C GLY A 188 -4.01 12.10 -24.60
N SER A 189 -5.00 12.76 -24.00
CA SER A 189 -4.97 14.22 -23.80
C SER A 189 -4.01 14.62 -22.68
N ARG A 190 -3.78 15.93 -22.53
CA ARG A 190 -3.06 16.55 -21.42
C ARG A 190 -3.98 17.31 -20.47
N GLN A 191 -5.23 16.87 -20.36
CA GLN A 191 -6.21 17.51 -19.49
C GLN A 191 -6.00 17.07 -18.03
N TRP A 192 -6.07 18.04 -17.12
CA TRP A 192 -6.04 17.79 -15.68
C TRP A 192 -7.35 17.14 -15.21
N ILE A 193 -7.30 16.50 -14.04
CA ILE A 193 -8.45 15.88 -13.36
C ILE A 193 -8.53 16.39 -11.92
N GLY A 194 -9.72 16.35 -11.31
CA GLY A 194 -9.95 16.80 -9.93
C GLY A 194 -10.10 15.65 -8.94
N SER A 195 -10.40 16.00 -7.68
CA SER A 195 -10.64 15.03 -6.60
C SER A 195 -11.80 14.08 -6.88
N PHE A 196 -12.82 14.54 -7.62
CA PHE A 196 -13.97 13.72 -7.97
C PHE A 196 -13.57 12.63 -8.98
N GLU A 197 -12.88 12.98 -10.05
CA GLU A 197 -12.34 12.00 -11.01
C GLU A 197 -11.35 11.02 -10.37
N VAL A 198 -10.50 11.49 -9.45
CA VAL A 198 -9.61 10.62 -8.66
C VAL A 198 -10.42 9.59 -7.87
N SER A 199 -11.52 10.00 -7.22
CA SER A 199 -12.38 9.08 -6.46
C SER A 199 -13.08 8.05 -7.36
N MET A 200 -13.53 8.47 -8.55
CA MET A 200 -14.14 7.58 -9.54
C MET A 200 -13.14 6.53 -10.05
N CYS A 201 -11.89 6.94 -10.30
CA CYS A 201 -10.84 6.02 -10.72
C CYS A 201 -10.49 5.01 -9.63
N LEU A 202 -10.44 5.42 -8.35
CA LEU A 202 -10.19 4.50 -7.23
C LEU A 202 -11.29 3.43 -7.10
N GLU A 203 -12.54 3.84 -7.23
CA GLU A 203 -13.67 2.90 -7.22
C GLU A 203 -13.61 1.95 -8.41
N HIS A 204 -13.40 2.46 -9.63
CA HIS A 204 -13.43 1.65 -10.84
C HIS A 204 -12.23 0.69 -10.96
N LEU A 205 -11.02 1.15 -10.62
CA LEU A 205 -9.79 0.38 -10.82
C LEU A 205 -9.46 -0.55 -9.63
N LEU A 206 -9.94 -0.22 -8.42
CA LEU A 206 -9.60 -0.97 -7.20
C LEU A 206 -10.81 -1.39 -6.36
N GLY A 207 -12.03 -0.93 -6.65
CA GLY A 207 -13.20 -1.12 -5.78
C GLY A 207 -13.10 -0.35 -4.46
N VAL A 208 -12.38 0.79 -4.46
CA VAL A 208 -12.13 1.59 -3.25
C VAL A 208 -13.07 2.79 -3.18
N THR A 209 -13.97 2.74 -2.21
CA THR A 209 -14.84 3.88 -1.88
C THR A 209 -14.04 5.02 -1.24
N SER A 210 -14.41 6.26 -1.57
CA SER A 210 -13.73 7.47 -1.10
C SER A 210 -14.70 8.45 -0.45
N LYS A 211 -14.24 9.18 0.57
CA LYS A 211 -14.97 10.32 1.16
C LYS A 211 -14.34 11.62 0.68
N ILE A 212 -15.15 12.46 0.02
CA ILE A 212 -14.73 13.81 -0.40
C ILE A 212 -15.14 14.83 0.66
N MET A 213 -14.20 15.68 1.07
CA MET A 213 -14.46 16.80 1.98
C MET A 213 -14.31 18.11 1.22
N PHE A 214 -15.37 18.91 1.18
CA PHE A 214 -15.36 20.20 0.51
C PHE A 214 -14.90 21.30 1.47
N VAL A 215 -14.09 22.22 0.95
CA VAL A 215 -13.67 23.47 1.58
C VAL A 215 -13.86 24.60 0.56
N ASN A 216 -14.37 25.74 0.98
CA ASN A 216 -14.66 26.86 0.07
C ASN A 216 -13.46 27.79 -0.12
N SER A 217 -12.47 27.71 0.77
CA SER A 217 -11.23 28.50 0.69
C SER A 217 -10.08 27.78 1.38
N GLY A 218 -8.84 28.18 1.06
CA GLY A 218 -7.66 27.65 1.74
C GLY A 218 -7.65 27.93 3.25
N ALA A 219 -8.25 29.03 3.69
CA ALA A 219 -8.36 29.36 5.12
C ALA A 219 -9.24 28.38 5.89
N GLU A 220 -10.25 27.78 5.23
CA GLU A 220 -11.11 26.77 5.83
C GLU A 220 -10.40 25.42 6.01
N MET A 221 -9.22 25.21 5.41
CA MET A 221 -8.49 23.95 5.56
C MET A 221 -8.15 23.66 7.03
N ARG A 222 -7.89 24.70 7.83
CA ARG A 222 -7.67 24.57 9.28
C ARG A 222 -8.86 23.93 10.01
N SER A 223 -10.09 24.16 9.53
CA SER A 223 -11.29 23.55 10.11
C SER A 223 -11.36 22.03 9.93
N LYS A 224 -10.55 21.47 9.00
CA LYS A 224 -10.48 20.03 8.71
C LYS A 224 -9.40 19.31 9.50
N GLY A 225 -8.67 19.99 10.39
CA GLY A 225 -7.58 19.38 11.17
C GLY A 225 -8.01 18.14 11.95
N ARG A 226 -9.16 18.22 12.65
CA ARG A 226 -9.71 17.08 13.39
C ARG A 226 -10.16 15.93 12.48
N ASP A 227 -10.76 16.24 11.34
CA ASP A 227 -11.16 15.23 10.35
C ASP A 227 -9.94 14.49 9.78
N LEU A 228 -8.87 15.23 9.45
CA LEU A 228 -7.61 14.65 8.98
C LEU A 228 -6.93 13.82 10.06
N LEU A 229 -6.90 14.30 11.31
CA LEU A 229 -6.30 13.58 12.43
C LEU A 229 -7.00 12.24 12.62
N HIS A 230 -8.34 12.26 12.62
CA HIS A 230 -9.15 11.04 12.71
C HIS A 230 -8.93 10.10 11.52
N HIS A 231 -8.84 10.63 10.29
CA HIS A 231 -8.56 9.84 9.09
C HIS A 231 -7.21 9.11 9.19
N PHE A 232 -6.13 9.80 9.55
CA PHE A 232 -4.82 9.18 9.66
C PHE A 232 -4.72 8.18 10.81
N GLN A 233 -5.45 8.39 11.91
CA GLN A 233 -5.50 7.44 13.04
C GLN A 233 -6.32 6.18 12.76
N THR A 234 -7.34 6.25 11.90
CA THR A 234 -8.28 5.13 11.69
C THR A 234 -8.15 4.45 10.33
N GLN A 235 -7.86 5.21 9.27
CA GLN A 235 -7.70 4.71 7.91
C GLN A 235 -6.23 4.69 7.50
N GLY A 236 -5.48 5.74 7.81
CA GLY A 236 -4.04 5.83 7.54
C GLY A 236 -3.67 5.92 6.05
N THR A 237 -4.64 6.16 5.15
CA THR A 237 -4.39 6.26 3.71
C THR A 237 -3.90 7.65 3.30
N PRO A 238 -3.08 7.80 2.24
CA PRO A 238 -2.72 9.10 1.69
C PRO A 238 -3.97 9.86 1.19
N VAL A 239 -4.01 11.18 1.38
CA VAL A 239 -5.16 12.02 1.00
C VAL A 239 -4.77 12.94 -0.16
N MET A 240 -5.48 12.86 -1.28
CA MET A 240 -5.33 13.86 -2.35
C MET A 240 -6.11 15.13 -1.99
N ILE A 241 -5.47 16.28 -2.16
CA ILE A 241 -6.12 17.60 -2.06
C ILE A 241 -6.02 18.30 -3.42
N GLY A 242 -7.14 18.82 -3.91
CA GLY A 242 -7.23 19.61 -5.15
C GLY A 242 -7.66 21.05 -4.87
N GLY A 243 -7.01 22.00 -5.52
CA GLY A 243 -7.35 23.43 -5.47
C GLY A 243 -7.12 24.09 -6.82
N GLY A 244 -8.19 24.33 -7.58
CA GLY A 244 -8.08 24.76 -8.97
C GLY A 244 -7.39 23.71 -9.84
N VAL A 245 -6.31 24.09 -10.52
CA VAL A 245 -5.51 23.19 -11.39
C VAL A 245 -4.34 22.50 -10.67
N LEU A 246 -4.22 22.69 -9.36
CA LEU A 246 -3.15 22.11 -8.55
C LEU A 246 -3.68 20.99 -7.67
N ALA A 247 -2.84 19.96 -7.50
CA ALA A 247 -3.10 18.85 -6.61
C ALA A 247 -1.86 18.51 -5.79
N HIS A 248 -2.07 18.10 -4.55
CA HIS A 248 -1.03 17.60 -3.65
C HIS A 248 -1.51 16.34 -2.93
N THR A 249 -0.59 15.61 -2.31
CA THR A 249 -0.89 14.46 -1.46
C THR A 249 -0.50 14.77 -0.02
N ILE A 250 -1.48 14.82 0.87
CA ILE A 250 -1.30 14.98 2.31
C ILE A 250 -0.98 13.61 2.90
N LEU A 251 0.12 13.54 3.64
CA LEU A 251 0.67 12.30 4.23
C LEU A 251 0.57 12.27 5.76
N GLY A 252 0.02 13.33 6.35
CA GLY A 252 -0.18 13.44 7.77
C GLY A 252 -0.68 14.83 8.16
N VAL A 253 -0.96 14.98 9.44
CA VAL A 253 -1.37 16.22 10.07
C VAL A 253 -0.70 16.31 11.44
N ASP A 254 -0.32 17.53 11.82
CA ASP A 254 0.03 17.89 13.18
C ASP A 254 -1.06 18.83 13.67
N PHE A 255 -1.81 18.45 14.69
CA PHE A 255 -3.00 19.21 15.09
C PHE A 255 -3.09 19.40 16.60
N ASN A 256 -3.25 20.64 17.03
CA ASN A 256 -3.50 20.98 18.42
C ASN A 256 -5.00 21.20 18.68
N ASP A 257 -5.64 20.23 19.35
CA ASP A 257 -7.06 20.30 19.68
C ASP A 257 -7.43 21.45 20.63
N GLN A 258 -6.47 22.03 21.36
CA GLN A 258 -6.71 23.14 22.30
C GLN A 258 -6.61 24.50 21.62
N THR A 259 -5.60 24.71 20.77
CA THR A 259 -5.36 26.00 20.10
C THR A 259 -5.99 26.08 18.71
N GLY A 260 -6.29 24.94 18.09
CA GLY A 260 -6.71 24.85 16.70
C GLY A 260 -5.57 25.06 15.69
N ASP A 261 -4.32 25.02 16.15
CA ASP A 261 -3.15 25.10 15.28
C ASP A 261 -2.94 23.81 14.49
N ILE A 262 -2.50 23.97 13.25
CA ILE A 262 -2.26 22.95 12.22
C ILE A 262 -1.13 23.39 11.31
#